data_AF-A0A4Y2T0U1-F1
#
_entry.id   AF-A0A4Y2T0U1-F1
#
_cell.length_a   1.000
_cell.length_b   1.000
_cell.length_c   1.000
_cell.angle_alpha   90.00
_cell.angle_beta   90.00
_cell.angle_gamma   90.00
#
_symmetry.space_group_name_H-M   'P 1'
#
loop_
_entity.id
_entity.type
_entity.pdbx_description
1 polymer ?
#
loop_
_entity_poly.entity_id
_entity_poly.type
_entity_poly.pdbx_seq_one_letter_code
_entity_poly.pdbx_strand_id
1 'polypeptide(L)'
;MPHLENLIDPSVFRRFIQGFLNVRRSATFSCGTSTDMIIEQSLMKSMQIEGCISRGRSTQESVISKWVYSMHATNIVCEGLEDLANVKMDTTDKHVDASDSRVKRDTEDIKKLLEWFLLHDPFPVV
;
A
#
# COMPACT_ATOMS: atom_id res chain seq x y z
N MET A 1 2.53 -14.80 -15.08
CA MET A 1 2.50 -13.34 -15.31
C MET A 1 2.61 -13.04 -16.81
N PRO A 2 1.50 -13.09 -17.57
CA PRO A 2 1.52 -12.65 -18.97
C PRO A 2 1.49 -11.10 -18.99
N HIS A 3 2.39 -10.47 -19.76
CA HIS A 3 2.45 -9.00 -20.03
C HIS A 3 3.27 -8.11 -19.10
N LEU A 4 4.17 -8.64 -18.26
CA LEU A 4 5.11 -7.82 -17.47
C LEU A 4 5.93 -6.85 -18.35
N GLU A 5 6.27 -7.28 -19.57
CA GLU A 5 7.00 -6.49 -20.59
C GLU A 5 6.33 -5.15 -20.95
N ASN A 6 5.00 -5.05 -20.80
CA ASN A 6 4.23 -3.84 -21.11
C ASN A 6 4.11 -2.90 -19.92
N LEU A 7 4.44 -3.37 -18.71
CA LEU A 7 4.24 -2.65 -17.45
C LEU A 7 5.54 -2.05 -16.90
N ILE A 8 6.69 -2.56 -17.31
CA ILE A 8 7.99 -2.16 -16.80
C ILE A 8 8.90 -1.64 -17.92
N ASP A 9 9.93 -0.88 -17.54
CA ASP A 9 10.90 -0.37 -18.49
C ASP A 9 11.59 -1.51 -19.29
N PRO A 10 11.66 -1.43 -20.64
CA PRO A 10 12.21 -2.51 -21.46
C PRO A 10 13.67 -2.87 -21.18
N SER A 11 14.46 -1.95 -20.61
CA SER A 11 15.84 -2.23 -20.21
C SER A 11 15.92 -3.04 -18.91
N VAL A 12 14.98 -2.81 -17.99
CA VAL A 12 14.85 -3.57 -16.74
C VAL A 12 14.32 -4.97 -17.04
N PHE A 13 13.28 -5.09 -17.88
CA PHE A 13 12.73 -6.40 -18.27
C PHE A 13 13.81 -7.30 -18.89
N ARG A 14 14.61 -6.78 -19.81
CA ARG A 14 15.73 -7.54 -20.40
C ARG A 14 16.75 -8.02 -19.36
N ARG A 15 17.14 -7.16 -18.42
CA ARG A 15 18.09 -7.52 -17.35
C ARG A 15 17.48 -8.55 -16.39
N PHE A 16 16.18 -8.46 -16.11
CA PHE A 16 15.47 -9.44 -15.31
C PHE A 16 15.45 -10.82 -15.98
N ILE A 17 15.10 -10.90 -17.27
CA ILE A 17 15.11 -12.16 -18.04
C ILE A 17 16.52 -12.75 -18.14
N GLN A 18 17.56 -11.92 -18.12
CA GLN A 18 18.96 -12.34 -18.08
C GLN A 18 19.44 -12.81 -16.69
N GLY A 19 18.59 -12.77 -15.66
CA GLY A 19 18.89 -13.25 -14.31
C GLY A 19 19.62 -12.24 -13.42
N PHE A 20 19.68 -10.96 -13.78
CA PHE A 20 20.29 -9.95 -12.91
C PHE A 20 19.37 -9.63 -11.72
N LEU A 21 19.93 -9.70 -10.50
CA LEU A 21 19.21 -9.35 -9.27
C LEU A 21 19.13 -7.83 -9.04
N ASN A 22 20.10 -7.06 -9.55
CA ASN A 22 20.19 -5.62 -9.38
C ASN A 22 20.36 -4.91 -10.72
N VAL A 23 19.59 -3.83 -10.91
CA VAL A 23 19.68 -2.95 -12.08
C VAL A 23 20.11 -1.55 -11.64
N ARG A 24 20.99 -0.93 -12.42
CA ARG A 24 21.46 0.43 -12.23
C ARG A 24 21.00 1.28 -13.41
N ARG A 25 20.37 2.41 -13.10
CA ARG A 25 19.95 3.41 -14.10
C ARG A 25 21.02 4.47 -14.39
N SER A 26 22.06 4.54 -13.56
CA SER A 26 23.17 5.49 -13.71
C SER A 26 24.50 4.82 -13.36
N ALA A 27 25.62 5.50 -13.65
CA ALA A 27 26.96 4.99 -13.36
C ALA A 27 27.47 5.37 -11.96
N THR A 28 26.62 5.90 -11.08
CA THR A 28 27.03 6.33 -9.74
C THR A 28 27.29 5.14 -8.81
N PHE A 29 28.14 5.35 -7.81
CA PHE A 29 28.39 4.34 -6.78
C PHE A 29 27.12 4.07 -5.97
N SER A 30 26.87 2.81 -5.60
CA SER A 30 25.72 2.37 -4.81
C SER A 30 24.32 2.67 -5.38
N CYS A 31 24.16 2.81 -6.70
CA CYS A 31 22.85 3.05 -7.33
C CYS A 31 22.09 1.77 -7.77
N GLY A 32 22.46 0.61 -7.22
CA GLY A 32 21.78 -0.66 -7.54
C GLY A 32 20.41 -0.73 -6.88
N THR A 33 19.38 -0.99 -7.66
CA THR A 33 18.04 -1.31 -7.17
C THR A 33 17.70 -2.73 -7.54
N SER A 34 17.09 -3.50 -6.64
CA SER A 34 16.71 -4.88 -6.95
C SER A 34 15.66 -4.91 -8.07
N THR A 35 15.74 -5.92 -8.93
CA THR A 35 14.75 -6.13 -10.00
C THR A 35 13.35 -6.33 -9.44
N ASP A 36 13.25 -7.07 -8.34
CA ASP A 36 12.02 -7.29 -7.58
C ASP A 36 11.36 -5.97 -7.15
N MET A 37 12.11 -5.08 -6.51
CA MET A 37 11.62 -3.75 -6.10
C MET A 37 11.15 -2.91 -7.28
N ILE A 38 11.82 -2.99 -8.44
CA ILE A 38 11.41 -2.24 -9.63
C ILE A 38 10.11 -2.80 -10.21
N ILE A 39 9.94 -4.13 -10.20
CA ILE A 39 8.71 -4.79 -10.65
C ILE A 39 7.56 -4.40 -9.73
N GLU A 40 7.73 -4.52 -8.41
CA GLU A 40 6.74 -4.14 -7.41
C GLU A 40 6.32 -2.67 -7.59
N GLN A 41 7.26 -1.72 -7.65
CA GLN A 41 6.95 -0.31 -7.83
C GLN A 41 6.26 -0.03 -9.17
N SER A 42 6.61 -0.73 -10.24
CA SER A 42 5.99 -0.53 -11.56
C SER A 42 4.57 -1.07 -11.60
N LEU A 43 4.31 -2.21 -10.95
CA LEU A 43 2.96 -2.76 -10.79
C LEU A 43 2.12 -1.89 -9.85
N MET A 44 2.71 -1.37 -8.78
CA MET A 44 2.02 -0.49 -7.85
C MET A 44 1.71 0.89 -8.44
N LYS A 45 2.52 1.40 -9.38
CA LYS A 45 2.26 2.68 -10.04
C LYS A 45 0.91 2.73 -10.75
N SER A 46 0.48 1.65 -11.42
CA SER A 46 -0.86 1.64 -12.05
C SER A 46 -1.96 1.70 -11.00
N MET A 47 -1.81 0.97 -9.89
CA MET A 47 -2.71 1.04 -8.73
C MET A 47 -2.75 2.45 -8.09
N GLN A 48 -1.62 3.16 -8.11
CA GLN A 48 -1.48 4.49 -7.54
C GLN A 48 -1.98 5.62 -8.45
N ILE A 49 -1.93 5.44 -9.78
CA ILE A 49 -2.33 6.47 -10.75
C ILE A 49 -3.82 6.39 -11.09
N GLU A 50 -4.39 5.18 -11.20
CA GLU A 50 -5.75 5.01 -11.72
C GLU A 50 -6.81 4.88 -10.60
N GLY A 51 -6.40 4.65 -9.34
CA GLY A 51 -7.32 4.41 -8.22
C GLY A 51 -6.95 5.00 -6.85
N CYS A 52 -5.82 5.70 -6.69
CA CYS A 52 -5.40 6.28 -5.40
C CYS A 52 -5.65 7.80 -5.34
N ILE A 53 -5.66 8.39 -4.14
CA ILE A 53 -5.91 9.82 -3.81
C ILE A 53 -4.74 10.72 -4.27
N SER A 54 -4.30 10.55 -5.51
CA SER A 54 -3.12 11.20 -6.07
C SER A 54 -3.56 12.19 -7.16
N ARG A 55 -3.99 13.38 -6.70
CA ARG A 55 -4.36 14.62 -7.46
C ARG A 55 -5.72 14.68 -8.19
N GLY A 56 -6.46 15.76 -7.88
CA GLY A 56 -7.46 16.40 -8.73
C GLY A 56 -8.82 15.70 -8.82
N ARG A 57 -8.90 14.56 -9.53
CA ARG A 57 -10.14 13.78 -9.70
C ARG A 57 -10.40 12.81 -8.54
N SER A 58 -9.35 12.38 -7.86
CA SER A 58 -9.39 11.41 -6.77
C SER A 58 -9.70 12.00 -5.39
N THR A 59 -9.96 13.31 -5.32
CA THR A 59 -10.37 14.00 -4.10
C THR A 59 -11.88 14.19 -4.00
N GLN A 60 -12.66 13.71 -4.97
CA GLN A 60 -14.12 13.67 -4.81
C GLN A 60 -14.47 12.71 -3.68
N GLU A 61 -15.36 13.15 -2.80
CA GLU A 61 -15.78 12.38 -1.63
C GLU A 61 -16.24 10.96 -2.01
N SER A 62 -16.99 10.83 -3.11
CA SER A 62 -17.44 9.53 -3.64
C SER A 62 -16.30 8.57 -4.02
N VAL A 63 -15.15 9.09 -4.45
CA VAL A 63 -13.96 8.31 -4.81
C VAL A 63 -13.16 7.96 -3.56
N ILE A 64 -13.01 8.92 -2.63
CA ILE A 64 -12.36 8.70 -1.33
C ILE A 64 -13.12 7.63 -0.54
N SER A 65 -14.45 7.74 -0.43
CA SER A 65 -15.27 6.78 0.29
C SER A 65 -15.14 5.39 -0.31
N LYS A 66 -15.24 5.25 -1.65
CA LYS A 66 -15.02 3.96 -2.32
C LYS A 66 -13.65 3.39 -1.99
N TRP A 67 -12.61 4.21 -2.02
CA TRP A 67 -11.26 3.76 -1.71
C TRP A 67 -11.12 3.30 -0.25
N VAL A 68 -11.64 4.06 0.72
CA VAL A 68 -11.63 3.69 2.15
C VAL A 68 -12.37 2.37 2.37
N TYR A 69 -13.58 2.22 1.82
CA TYR A 69 -14.35 0.97 1.96
C TYR A 69 -13.72 -0.20 1.21
N SER A 70 -13.20 0.02 0.01
CA SER A 70 -12.50 -1.01 -0.77
C SER A 70 -11.23 -1.47 -0.07
N MET A 71 -10.45 -0.55 0.52
CA MET A 71 -9.23 -0.90 1.25
C MET A 71 -9.53 -1.80 2.44
N HIS A 72 -10.57 -1.48 3.21
CA HIS A 72 -11.02 -2.33 4.32
C HIS A 72 -11.46 -3.72 3.83
N ALA A 73 -12.28 -3.78 2.77
CA ALA A 73 -12.72 -5.05 2.20
C ALA A 73 -11.56 -5.89 1.65
N THR A 74 -10.58 -5.27 1.01
CA THR A 74 -9.38 -5.97 0.53
C THR A 74 -8.48 -6.44 1.67
N ASN A 75 -8.41 -5.70 2.78
CA ASN A 75 -7.61 -6.12 3.94
C ASN A 75 -8.12 -7.43 4.53
N ILE A 76 -9.44 -7.60 4.63
CA ILE A 76 -10.06 -8.86 5.09
C ILE A 76 -9.67 -10.04 4.18
N VAL A 77 -9.61 -9.83 2.86
CA VAL A 77 -9.19 -10.87 1.91
C VAL A 77 -7.70 -11.18 2.09
N CYS A 78 -6.86 -10.16 2.28
CA CYS A 78 -5.43 -10.34 2.56
C CYS A 78 -5.20 -11.12 3.86
N GLU A 79 -5.86 -10.75 4.96
CA GLU A 79 -5.80 -11.47 6.23
C GLU A 79 -6.21 -12.95 6.07
N GLY A 80 -7.30 -13.22 5.33
CA GLY A 80 -7.71 -14.59 5.05
C GLY A 80 -6.71 -15.39 4.21
N LEU A 81 -6.01 -14.74 3.27
CA LEU A 81 -4.94 -15.36 2.49
C LEU A 81 -3.68 -15.62 3.32
N GLU A 82 -3.34 -14.70 4.24
CA GLU A 82 -2.26 -14.85 5.20
C GLU A 82 -2.48 -16.06 6.12
N ASP A 83 -3.67 -16.17 6.70
CA ASP A 83 -4.08 -17.31 7.52
C ASP A 83 -4.04 -18.62 6.72
N LEU A 84 -4.56 -18.62 5.49
CA LEU A 84 -4.53 -19.79 4.60
C LEU A 84 -3.10 -20.23 4.27
N ALA A 85 -2.21 -19.28 4.00
CA ALA A 85 -0.81 -19.55 3.68
C ALA A 85 0.04 -19.85 4.92
N ASN A 86 -0.51 -19.67 6.13
CA ASN A 86 0.21 -19.68 7.40
C ASN A 86 1.44 -18.76 7.36
N VAL A 87 1.29 -17.61 6.71
CA VAL A 87 2.28 -16.54 6.61
C VAL A 87 1.61 -15.30 7.16
N LYS A 88 2.18 -14.69 8.19
CA LYS A 88 1.73 -13.39 8.66
C LYS A 88 2.56 -12.30 8.02
N MET A 89 1.94 -11.19 7.66
CA MET A 89 2.64 -9.94 7.41
C MET A 89 3.34 -9.51 8.70
N ASP A 90 4.58 -9.99 8.88
CA ASP A 90 5.44 -9.50 9.94
C ASP A 90 5.85 -8.08 9.57
N THR A 91 5.81 -7.18 10.55
CA THR A 91 6.15 -5.77 10.35
C THR A 91 7.62 -5.61 10.01
N THR A 92 7.90 -5.78 8.73
CA THR A 92 9.14 -5.33 8.13
C THR A 92 9.24 -3.82 8.30
N ASP A 93 10.47 -3.30 8.35
CA ASP A 93 10.82 -1.88 8.49
C ASP A 93 10.10 -0.94 7.49
N LYS A 94 9.51 -1.53 6.43
CA LYS A 94 8.71 -0.86 5.39
C LYS A 94 7.27 -0.57 5.80
N HIS A 95 6.74 -1.24 6.82
CA HIS A 95 5.34 -1.13 7.27
C HIS A 95 5.24 -0.80 8.77
N VAL A 96 6.02 0.20 9.21
CA VAL A 96 6.06 0.62 10.62
C VAL A 96 4.68 0.94 11.20
N ASP A 97 3.76 1.45 10.37
CA ASP A 97 2.40 1.81 10.77
C ASP A 97 1.52 0.59 11.09
N ALA A 98 1.83 -0.58 10.54
CA ALA A 98 1.16 -1.84 10.88
C ALA A 98 1.74 -2.51 12.13
N SER A 99 2.71 -1.89 12.81
CA SER A 99 3.38 -2.51 13.97
C SER A 99 2.44 -2.64 15.15
N ASP A 100 2.65 -3.67 15.97
CA ASP A 100 1.89 -3.89 17.20
C ASP A 100 1.77 -2.63 18.07
N SER A 101 2.86 -1.84 18.12
CA SER A 101 2.89 -0.58 18.88
C SER A 101 1.95 0.50 18.31
N ARG A 102 1.78 0.55 16.98
CA ARG A 102 0.91 1.50 16.27
C ARG A 102 -0.53 1.03 16.32
N VAL A 103 -0.77 -0.26 16.01
CA VAL A 103 -2.09 -0.89 16.13
C VAL A 103 -2.67 -0.73 17.54
N LYS A 104 -1.85 -0.95 18.58
CA LYS A 104 -2.29 -0.77 19.96
C LYS A 104 -2.66 0.68 20.27
N ARG A 105 -1.85 1.64 19.80
CA ARG A 105 -2.11 3.07 20.00
C ARG A 105 -3.39 3.51 19.28
N ASP A 106 -3.57 3.08 18.04
CA ASP A 106 -4.76 3.40 17.24
C ASP A 106 -6.02 2.86 17.94
N THR A 107 -5.95 1.65 18.50
CA THR A 107 -7.04 1.06 19.30
C THR A 107 -7.35 1.91 20.55
N GLU A 108 -6.32 2.42 21.25
CA GLU A 108 -6.50 3.30 22.41
C GLU A 108 -7.07 4.67 22.01
N ASP A 109 -6.64 5.23 20.88
CA ASP A 109 -7.10 6.53 20.41
C ASP A 109 -8.53 6.48 19.87
N ILE A 110 -8.94 5.38 19.20
CA ILE A 110 -10.34 5.13 18.83
C ILE A 110 -11.23 5.14 20.07
N LYS A 111 -10.81 4.49 21.16
CA LYS A 111 -11.58 4.49 22.42
C LYS A 111 -11.76 5.91 22.96
N LYS A 112 -10.69 6.70 23.01
CA LYS A 112 -10.76 8.10 23.46
C LYS A 112 -11.70 8.93 22.59
N LEU A 113 -11.66 8.75 21.27
CA LEU A 113 -12.57 9.45 20.35
C LEU A 113 -14.03 9.06 20.60
N LEU A 114 -14.31 7.77 20.76
CA LEU A 114 -15.66 7.28 21.07
C LEU A 114 -16.16 7.83 22.40
N GLU A 115 -15.34 7.80 23.45
CA GLU A 115 -15.65 8.41 24.75
C GLU A 115 -15.93 9.91 24.62
N TRP A 116 -15.14 10.63 23.81
CA TRP A 116 -15.35 12.05 23.59
C TRP A 116 -16.67 12.34 22.87
N PHE A 117 -16.99 11.59 21.81
CA PHE A 117 -18.25 11.73 21.06
C PHE A 117 -19.49 11.32 21.88
N LEU A 118 -19.34 10.43 22.88
CA LEU A 118 -20.43 10.11 23.80
C LEU A 118 -20.79 11.30 24.69
N LEU A 119 -19.82 12.14 25.05
CA LEU A 119 -20.05 13.35 25.86
C LEU A 119 -20.39 14.58 25.00
N HIS A 120 -19.93 14.61 23.75
CA HIS A 120 -20.09 15.74 22.84
C HIS A 120 -20.76 15.25 21.57
N ASP A 121 -22.07 15.47 21.46
CA ASP A 121 -22.82 15.17 20.24
C ASP A 121 -22.15 15.90 19.06
N PRO A 122 -21.57 15.16 18.09
CA PRO A 122 -20.92 15.77 16.94
C PRO A 122 -21.93 16.41 15.97
N PHE A 123 -23.23 16.10 16.10
CA PHE A 123 -24.31 16.62 15.26
C PHE A 123 -25.47 17.11 16.12
N PRO A 124 -25.27 18.16 16.95
CA PRO A 124 -26.32 18.68 17.78
C PRO A 124 -27.47 19.18 16.88
N VAL A 125 -28.70 18.82 17.25
CA VAL A 125 -29.89 19.34 16.55
C VAL A 125 -29.98 20.85 16.83
N VAL A 126 -29.77 21.66 15.80
CA VAL A 126 -29.92 23.13 15.82
C VAL A 126 -31.39 23.50 15.59
#